data_AF-A0A6B2SK01-F1
#
_entry.id   AF-A0A6B2SK01-F1
#
_cell.length_a   1.000
_cell.length_b   1.000
_cell.length_c   1.000
_cell.angle_alpha   90.00
_cell.angle_beta   90.00
_cell.angle_gamma   90.00
#
_symmetry.space_group_name_H-M   'P 1'
#
loop_
_entity.id
_entity.type
_entity.pdbx_description
1 polymer ?
#
loop_
_entity_poly.entity_id
_entity_poly.type
_entity_poly.pdbx_seq_one_letter_code
_entity_poly.pdbx_strand_id
1 'polypeptide(L)'
;MLAVTAGACGSERPETLVVLGPWTGPEGKAFEAMLHRLDDGTGKSYTYQGTRSLRETLGAQLEAGDPPDVAILNSIGELVEHARAGHLTPLDRAATARAYPPWAPRLDVDGGRRTYWVPLKVDLKSLVWSKEGSARDRPAWCVGLASQATSGWPGTDWIEDILLHQAGPATYTRWATGDVRWRDPRVRRAWTTWAELLGRRTRAAVDRSLTTPYVGPRGLLDSQRPRCTHEHQGAFIRYVYAHDRVRVEPAAGYLGGRPEHDGAYEVAGDMAAVFSGDPAARALV
;
A
#
# COMPACT_ATOMS: atom_id res chain seq x y z
N MET A 1 -19.20 60.07 -10.09
CA MET A 1 -19.80 58.75 -9.83
C MET A 1 -19.24 57.78 -10.86
N LEU A 2 -18.04 57.26 -10.63
CA LEU A 2 -17.42 56.25 -11.50
C LEU A 2 -17.79 54.87 -10.94
N ALA A 3 -18.52 54.09 -11.73
CA ALA A 3 -18.82 52.71 -11.42
C ALA A 3 -17.59 51.84 -11.72
N VAL A 4 -17.05 51.19 -10.68
CA VAL A 4 -16.06 50.13 -10.80
C VAL A 4 -16.83 48.83 -11.00
N THR A 5 -16.82 48.30 -12.21
CA THR A 5 -17.27 46.93 -12.49
C THR A 5 -16.26 45.95 -11.91
N ALA A 6 -16.67 45.22 -10.87
CA ALA A 6 -15.92 44.09 -10.34
C ALA A 6 -15.80 43.02 -11.43
N GLY A 7 -14.58 42.78 -11.90
CA GLY A 7 -14.25 41.62 -12.71
C GLY A 7 -14.46 40.38 -11.85
N ALA A 8 -15.39 39.53 -12.27
CA ALA A 8 -15.53 38.19 -11.74
C ALA A 8 -14.23 37.42 -12.00
N CYS A 9 -13.49 37.07 -10.94
CA CYS A 9 -12.50 36.01 -11.00
C CYS A 9 -13.22 34.69 -11.19
N GLY A 10 -13.59 34.37 -12.44
CA GLY A 10 -13.72 32.98 -12.84
C GLY A 10 -12.31 32.43 -12.89
N SER A 11 -11.89 31.69 -11.87
CA SER A 11 -10.70 30.85 -11.99
C SER A 11 -10.97 29.84 -13.10
N GLU A 12 -10.37 30.03 -14.28
CA GLU A 12 -10.25 28.96 -15.25
C GLU A 12 -9.57 27.81 -14.52
N ARG A 13 -10.35 26.73 -14.28
CA ARG A 13 -9.83 25.54 -13.63
C ARG A 13 -8.69 24.99 -14.47
N PRO A 14 -7.63 24.43 -13.85
CA PRO A 14 -6.51 23.87 -14.58
C PRO A 14 -6.96 23.02 -15.77
N GLU A 15 -6.34 23.22 -16.93
CA GLU A 15 -6.51 22.32 -18.07
C GLU A 15 -6.00 20.91 -17.72
N THR A 16 -5.03 20.83 -16.80
CA THR A 16 -4.39 19.59 -16.34
C THR A 16 -4.75 19.28 -14.90
N LEU A 17 -5.29 18.09 -14.65
CA LEU A 17 -5.59 17.57 -13.32
C LEU A 17 -4.35 16.88 -12.70
N VAL A 18 -4.17 17.04 -11.39
CA VAL A 18 -3.02 16.50 -10.64
C VAL A 18 -3.38 15.19 -9.96
N VAL A 19 -2.62 14.14 -10.25
CA VAL A 19 -2.71 12.84 -9.58
C VAL A 19 -1.47 12.64 -8.70
N LEU A 20 -1.65 12.64 -7.39
CA LEU A 20 -0.59 12.37 -6.41
C LEU A 20 -0.52 10.87 -6.11
N GLY A 21 0.67 10.28 -6.00
CA GLY A 21 0.79 8.87 -5.62
C GLY A 21 2.17 8.42 -5.13
N PRO A 22 2.27 7.17 -4.61
CA PRO A 22 3.47 6.66 -3.94
C PRO A 22 4.53 6.13 -4.92
N TRP A 23 4.15 5.88 -6.18
CA TRP A 23 5.00 5.21 -7.14
C TRP A 23 6.03 6.18 -7.72
N THR A 24 7.30 5.78 -7.67
CA THR A 24 8.42 6.54 -8.27
C THR A 24 9.30 5.59 -9.09
N GLY A 25 10.22 6.15 -9.88
CA GLY A 25 11.10 5.34 -10.73
C GLY A 25 10.31 4.66 -11.87
N PRO A 26 10.60 3.40 -12.22
CA PRO A 26 9.94 2.73 -13.34
C PRO A 26 8.41 2.62 -13.22
N GLU A 27 7.89 2.34 -12.01
CA GLU A 27 6.44 2.22 -11.77
C GLU A 27 5.73 3.57 -11.99
N GLY A 28 6.29 4.66 -11.43
CA GLY A 28 5.75 6.01 -11.63
C GLY A 28 5.76 6.44 -13.09
N LYS A 29 6.87 6.18 -13.83
CA LYS A 29 6.96 6.48 -15.27
C LYS A 29 5.95 5.69 -16.10
N ALA A 30 5.70 4.43 -15.74
CA ALA A 30 4.69 3.61 -16.42
C ALA A 30 3.27 4.14 -16.20
N PHE A 31 2.97 4.59 -14.98
CA PHE A 31 1.68 5.18 -14.64
C PHE A 31 1.47 6.55 -15.32
N GLU A 32 2.48 7.42 -15.30
CA GLU A 32 2.47 8.69 -16.03
C GLU A 32 2.25 8.49 -17.54
N ALA A 33 2.93 7.51 -18.15
CA ALA A 33 2.74 7.17 -19.56
C ALA A 33 1.33 6.62 -19.86
N MET A 34 0.70 5.94 -18.89
CA MET A 34 -0.69 5.50 -19.01
C MET A 34 -1.63 6.71 -19.01
N LEU A 35 -1.47 7.63 -18.05
CA LEU A 35 -2.27 8.85 -17.95
C LEU A 35 -2.17 9.73 -19.21
N HIS A 36 -1.00 9.82 -19.83
CA HIS A 36 -0.83 10.55 -21.10
C HIS A 36 -1.59 9.95 -22.30
N ARG A 37 -1.94 8.66 -22.25
CA ARG A 37 -2.67 7.96 -23.31
C ARG A 37 -4.14 7.74 -22.98
N LEU A 38 -4.55 8.09 -21.77
CA LEU A 38 -5.91 7.92 -21.31
C LEU A 38 -6.82 8.87 -22.08
N ASP A 39 -7.78 8.29 -22.80
CA ASP A 39 -8.95 9.02 -23.29
C ASP A 39 -10.16 8.54 -22.49
N ASP A 40 -10.58 9.36 -21.54
CA ASP A 40 -11.75 9.14 -20.69
C ASP A 40 -12.97 9.92 -21.18
N GLY A 41 -12.89 10.55 -22.35
CA GLY A 41 -13.95 11.37 -22.94
C GLY A 41 -14.16 12.73 -22.24
N THR A 42 -13.33 13.12 -21.27
CA THR A 42 -13.44 14.41 -20.58
C THR A 42 -12.74 15.55 -21.32
N GLY A 43 -11.78 15.22 -22.19
CA GLY A 43 -10.90 16.20 -22.86
C GLY A 43 -9.86 16.84 -21.93
N LYS A 44 -9.71 16.34 -20.70
CA LYS A 44 -8.69 16.81 -19.74
C LYS A 44 -7.36 16.09 -19.91
N SER A 45 -6.29 16.78 -19.55
CA SER A 45 -4.97 16.17 -19.37
C SER A 45 -4.70 15.87 -17.90
N TYR A 46 -3.78 14.95 -17.65
CA TYR A 46 -3.42 14.48 -16.31
C TYR A 46 -1.92 14.57 -16.12
N THR A 47 -1.48 15.02 -14.95
CA THR A 47 -0.07 14.99 -14.54
C THR A 47 0.08 14.16 -13.28
N TYR A 48 1.12 13.32 -13.25
CA TYR A 48 1.41 12.47 -12.11
C TYR A 48 2.51 13.05 -11.24
N GLN A 49 2.24 13.19 -9.95
CA GLN A 49 3.21 13.59 -8.94
C GLN A 49 3.56 12.39 -8.07
N GLY A 50 4.66 11.71 -8.40
CA GLY A 50 5.17 10.58 -7.62
C GLY A 50 6.06 11.02 -6.46
N THR A 51 5.75 10.57 -5.24
CA THR A 51 6.54 10.88 -4.04
C THR A 51 6.70 9.67 -3.12
N ARG A 52 7.83 9.58 -2.39
CA ARG A 52 8.04 8.56 -1.35
C ARG A 52 7.62 9.04 0.05
N SER A 53 7.29 10.31 0.17
CA SER A 53 6.81 10.98 1.39
C SER A 53 5.37 11.44 1.19
N LEU A 54 4.51 10.49 0.80
CA LEU A 54 3.14 10.75 0.34
C LEU A 54 2.32 11.51 1.38
N ARG A 55 2.36 11.06 2.64
CA ARG A 55 1.59 11.66 3.73
C ARG A 55 2.02 13.09 4.00
N GLU A 56 3.32 13.35 4.01
CA GLU A 56 3.87 14.69 4.22
C GLU A 56 3.56 15.62 3.04
N THR A 57 3.71 15.14 1.80
CA THR A 57 3.38 15.92 0.59
C THR A 57 1.89 16.27 0.56
N LEU A 58 1.01 15.29 0.78
CA LEU A 58 -0.43 15.51 0.78
C LEU A 58 -0.84 16.46 1.91
N GLY A 59 -0.31 16.28 3.13
CA GLY A 59 -0.59 17.16 4.26
C GLY A 59 -0.21 18.61 3.97
N ALA A 60 0.99 18.84 3.42
CA ALA A 60 1.44 20.19 3.05
C ALA A 60 0.57 20.83 1.96
N GLN A 61 0.14 20.06 0.94
CA GLN A 61 -0.76 20.53 -0.12
C GLN A 61 -2.13 20.93 0.45
N LEU A 62 -2.69 20.13 1.35
CA LEU A 62 -3.96 20.43 2.03
C LEU A 62 -3.86 21.68 2.90
N GLU A 63 -2.79 21.83 3.68
CA GLU A 63 -2.56 23.01 4.53
C GLU A 63 -2.38 24.29 3.71
N ALA A 64 -1.77 24.19 2.52
CA ALA A 64 -1.61 25.30 1.60
C ALA A 64 -2.91 25.67 0.84
N GLY A 65 -3.98 24.89 0.98
CA GLY A 65 -5.21 25.08 0.21
C GLY A 65 -5.09 24.73 -1.27
N ASP A 66 -4.11 23.90 -1.63
CA ASP A 66 -3.81 23.45 -2.99
C ASP A 66 -3.79 21.91 -3.06
N PRO A 67 -4.92 21.23 -2.78
CA PRO A 67 -4.98 19.78 -2.81
C PRO A 67 -4.76 19.24 -4.24
N PRO A 68 -4.26 17.99 -4.38
CA PRO A 68 -4.30 17.32 -5.68
C PRO A 68 -5.76 17.06 -6.08
N ASP A 69 -6.01 16.77 -7.36
CA ASP A 69 -7.34 16.38 -7.81
C ASP A 69 -7.69 14.96 -7.36
N VAL A 70 -6.72 14.06 -7.50
CA VAL A 70 -6.79 12.66 -7.08
C VAL A 70 -5.53 12.32 -6.30
N ALA A 71 -5.67 11.59 -5.19
CA ALA A 71 -4.54 10.98 -4.53
C ALA A 71 -4.70 9.46 -4.44
N ILE A 72 -3.60 8.76 -4.66
CA ILE A 72 -3.49 7.31 -4.56
C ILE A 72 -2.90 7.00 -3.19
N LEU A 73 -3.73 6.49 -2.28
CA LEU A 73 -3.36 6.22 -0.90
C LEU A 73 -3.29 4.72 -0.63
N ASN A 74 -2.30 4.30 0.15
CA ASN A 74 -2.07 2.90 0.53
C ASN A 74 -2.47 2.62 1.99
N SER A 75 -3.21 3.54 2.64
CA SER A 75 -3.66 3.42 4.02
C SER A 75 -5.17 3.65 4.12
N ILE A 76 -5.91 2.59 4.49
CA ILE A 76 -7.36 2.68 4.70
C ILE A 76 -7.70 3.59 5.89
N GLY A 77 -6.90 3.56 6.95
CA GLY A 77 -7.10 4.44 8.11
C GLY A 77 -7.01 5.91 7.72
N GLU A 78 -6.02 6.26 6.91
CA GLU A 78 -5.85 7.62 6.39
C GLU A 78 -7.01 8.03 5.47
N LEU A 79 -7.48 7.14 4.57
CA LEU A 79 -8.66 7.40 3.75
C LEU A 79 -9.92 7.68 4.58
N VAL A 80 -10.11 6.93 5.68
CA VAL A 80 -11.24 7.14 6.61
C VAL A 80 -11.10 8.48 7.35
N GLU A 81 -9.90 8.85 7.80
CA GLU A 81 -9.62 10.14 8.43
C GLU A 81 -9.93 11.29 7.47
N HIS A 82 -9.45 11.24 6.23
CA HIS A 82 -9.69 12.27 5.21
C HIS A 82 -11.16 12.37 4.81
N ALA A 83 -11.86 11.24 4.67
CA ALA A 83 -13.30 11.24 4.40
C ALA A 83 -14.07 11.97 5.51
N ARG A 84 -13.77 11.67 6.78
CA ARG A 84 -14.41 12.30 7.95
C ARG A 84 -14.02 13.77 8.13
N ALA A 85 -12.84 14.17 7.68
CA ALA A 85 -12.41 15.56 7.66
C ALA A 85 -13.05 16.38 6.52
N GLY A 86 -13.81 15.74 5.62
CA GLY A 86 -14.43 16.40 4.48
C GLY A 86 -13.46 16.71 3.33
N HIS A 87 -12.25 16.12 3.34
CA HIS A 87 -11.25 16.32 2.28
C HIS A 87 -11.54 15.51 1.02
N LEU A 88 -12.38 14.47 1.11
CA LEU A 88 -12.68 13.59 -0.02
C LEU A 88 -14.05 13.87 -0.62
N THR A 89 -14.10 13.92 -1.94
CA THR A 89 -15.35 13.97 -2.70
C THR A 89 -15.94 12.56 -2.82
N PRO A 90 -17.24 12.36 -2.46
CA PRO A 90 -17.91 11.08 -2.65
C PRO A 90 -17.94 10.66 -4.12
N LEU A 91 -17.71 9.36 -4.37
CA LEU A 91 -17.79 8.79 -5.71
C LEU A 91 -19.23 8.54 -6.14
N ASP A 92 -19.45 8.63 -7.44
CA ASP A 92 -20.76 8.40 -8.04
C ASP A 92 -21.11 6.90 -8.04
N ARG A 93 -22.42 6.58 -8.13
CA ARG A 93 -22.89 5.19 -8.13
C ARG A 93 -22.29 4.35 -9.26
N ALA A 94 -22.03 4.97 -10.42
CA ALA A 94 -21.44 4.27 -11.58
C ALA A 94 -19.99 3.81 -11.31
N ALA A 95 -19.16 4.68 -10.71
CA ALA A 95 -17.79 4.34 -10.33
C ALA A 95 -17.77 3.23 -9.27
N THR A 96 -18.60 3.38 -8.23
CA THR A 96 -18.66 2.42 -7.12
C THR A 96 -19.21 1.05 -7.51
N ALA A 97 -20.10 0.98 -8.52
CA ALA A 97 -20.65 -0.29 -9.01
C ALA A 97 -19.60 -1.17 -9.71
N ARG A 98 -18.51 -0.58 -10.20
CA ARG A 98 -17.39 -1.30 -10.84
C ARG A 98 -16.36 -1.79 -9.83
N ALA A 99 -16.40 -1.28 -8.60
CA ALA A 99 -15.44 -1.63 -7.57
C ALA A 99 -15.78 -2.97 -6.91
N TYR A 100 -14.74 -3.75 -6.60
CA TYR A 100 -14.89 -5.07 -5.99
C TYR A 100 -14.96 -4.96 -4.46
N PRO A 101 -16.03 -5.46 -3.80
CA PRO A 101 -16.01 -5.63 -2.35
C PRO A 101 -14.85 -6.56 -1.92
N PRO A 102 -14.21 -6.34 -0.76
CA PRO A 102 -14.49 -5.31 0.25
C PRO A 102 -13.78 -3.95 0.03
N TRP A 103 -13.15 -3.73 -1.12
CA TRP A 103 -12.14 -2.68 -1.33
C TRP A 103 -12.68 -1.27 -1.57
N ALA A 104 -13.99 -1.14 -1.78
CA ALA A 104 -14.68 0.14 -1.89
C ALA A 104 -15.85 0.20 -0.89
N PRO A 105 -15.56 0.23 0.42
CA PRO A 105 -16.59 0.20 1.45
C PRO A 105 -17.45 1.46 1.39
N ARG A 106 -18.66 1.35 1.96
CA ARG A 106 -19.50 2.51 2.25
C ARG A 106 -19.24 2.97 3.68
N LEU A 107 -18.81 4.21 3.82
CA LEU A 107 -18.63 4.88 5.10
C LEU A 107 -19.85 5.72 5.44
N ASP A 108 -20.16 5.78 6.73
CA ASP A 108 -21.12 6.74 7.27
C ASP A 108 -20.36 8.01 7.66
N VAL A 109 -20.56 9.08 6.89
CA VAL A 109 -19.94 10.40 7.06
C VAL A 109 -21.04 11.45 6.89
N ASP A 110 -21.13 12.40 7.83
CA ASP A 110 -22.13 13.48 7.81
C ASP A 110 -23.58 13.03 7.61
N GLY A 111 -23.96 11.89 8.21
CA GLY A 111 -25.31 11.32 8.09
C GLY A 111 -25.61 10.67 6.72
N GLY A 112 -24.62 10.59 5.83
CA GLY A 112 -24.72 9.94 4.53
C GLY A 112 -23.84 8.70 4.44
N ARG A 113 -24.38 7.63 3.84
CA ARG A 113 -23.64 6.40 3.55
C ARG A 113 -23.07 6.44 2.13
N ARG A 114 -21.77 6.71 1.99
CA ARG A 114 -21.09 7.02 0.71
C ARG A 114 -19.79 6.21 0.55
N THR A 115 -19.33 6.06 -0.68
CA THR A 115 -18.00 5.48 -0.98
C THR A 115 -17.11 6.60 -1.50
N TYR A 116 -15.84 6.59 -1.09
CA TYR A 116 -14.90 7.69 -1.31
C TYR A 116 -13.66 7.30 -2.11
N TRP A 117 -13.45 6.00 -2.34
CA TRP A 117 -12.30 5.49 -3.08
C TRP A 117 -12.62 4.18 -3.80
N VAL A 118 -11.75 3.81 -4.74
CA VAL A 118 -11.72 2.51 -5.40
C VAL A 118 -10.29 1.97 -5.44
N PRO A 119 -10.09 0.63 -5.43
CA PRO A 119 -8.76 0.06 -5.60
C PRO A 119 -8.25 0.25 -7.03
N LEU A 120 -7.03 0.77 -7.19
CA LEU A 120 -6.29 0.76 -8.45
C LEU A 120 -5.41 -0.48 -8.58
N LYS A 121 -4.81 -0.91 -7.47
CA LYS A 121 -3.94 -2.09 -7.40
C LYS A 121 -4.21 -2.84 -6.11
N VAL A 122 -4.19 -4.17 -6.17
CA VAL A 122 -4.26 -5.06 -5.01
C VAL A 122 -3.19 -6.13 -5.16
N ASP A 123 -2.35 -6.28 -4.14
CA ASP A 123 -1.23 -7.21 -4.11
C ASP A 123 -1.40 -8.21 -2.96
N LEU A 124 -1.23 -9.50 -3.27
CA LEU A 124 -1.17 -10.57 -2.26
C LEU A 124 0.13 -10.45 -1.46
N LYS A 125 0.07 -10.42 -0.13
CA LYS A 125 1.22 -10.20 0.76
C LYS A 125 1.79 -11.48 1.36
N SER A 126 0.93 -12.41 1.78
CA SER A 126 1.31 -13.67 2.46
C SER A 126 1.99 -14.70 1.55
N LEU A 127 3.16 -14.33 0.99
CA LEU A 127 3.92 -15.12 0.04
C LEU A 127 5.38 -15.27 0.49
N VAL A 128 5.94 -16.44 0.21
CA VAL A 128 7.36 -16.73 0.34
C VAL A 128 7.94 -17.01 -1.03
N TRP A 129 8.97 -16.24 -1.38
CA TRP A 129 9.77 -16.41 -2.58
C TRP A 129 11.06 -17.15 -2.22
N SER A 130 11.42 -18.17 -2.99
CA SER A 130 12.61 -18.98 -2.72
C SER A 130 13.35 -19.36 -4.00
N LYS A 131 14.66 -19.57 -3.90
CA LYS A 131 15.43 -20.10 -5.04
C LYS A 131 15.02 -21.53 -5.31
N GLU A 132 14.84 -21.87 -6.59
CA GLU A 132 14.57 -23.25 -6.98
C GLU A 132 15.63 -24.22 -6.40
N GLY A 133 15.18 -25.37 -5.90
CA GLY A 133 16.03 -26.35 -5.22
C GLY A 133 16.31 -26.07 -3.74
N SER A 134 15.85 -24.94 -3.18
CA SER A 134 15.98 -24.67 -1.74
C SER A 134 15.06 -25.57 -0.91
N ALA A 135 15.61 -26.14 0.17
CA ALA A 135 14.88 -26.96 1.13
C ALA A 135 13.89 -26.11 1.93
N ARG A 136 12.61 -26.50 1.90
CA ARG A 136 11.51 -25.78 2.54
C ARG A 136 11.57 -25.83 4.08
N ASP A 137 12.05 -26.94 4.64
CA ASP A 137 12.13 -27.18 6.10
C ASP A 137 13.32 -26.48 6.77
N ARG A 138 14.22 -25.85 5.99
CA ARG A 138 15.42 -25.16 6.48
C ARG A 138 15.63 -23.81 5.77
N PRO A 139 14.69 -22.87 5.87
CA PRO A 139 14.80 -21.58 5.20
C PRO A 139 15.92 -20.74 5.82
N ALA A 140 16.77 -20.16 4.96
CA ALA A 140 17.68 -19.08 5.33
C ALA A 140 17.05 -17.76 4.90
N TRP A 141 16.49 -17.01 5.84
CA TRP A 141 15.68 -15.82 5.54
C TRP A 141 16.52 -14.60 5.14
N CYS A 142 16.27 -14.11 3.94
CA CYS A 142 16.62 -12.77 3.52
C CYS A 142 15.75 -11.76 4.28
N VAL A 143 16.35 -10.64 4.69
CA VAL A 143 15.67 -9.59 5.46
C VAL A 143 16.27 -8.24 5.09
N GLY A 144 15.49 -7.46 4.36
CA GLY A 144 15.70 -6.04 4.12
C GLY A 144 14.48 -5.25 4.60
N LEU A 145 14.70 -4.22 5.41
CA LEU A 145 13.63 -3.47 6.08
C LEU A 145 13.61 -1.99 5.68
N ALA A 146 14.62 -1.51 4.95
CA ALA A 146 14.70 -0.12 4.55
C ALA A 146 13.72 0.18 3.40
N SER A 147 12.91 1.22 3.58
CA SER A 147 11.94 1.73 2.58
C SER A 147 11.93 3.26 2.58
N GLN A 148 13.12 3.88 2.72
CA GLN A 148 13.26 5.35 2.78
C GLN A 148 12.36 5.93 3.90
N ALA A 149 11.55 6.95 3.59
CA ALA A 149 10.64 7.61 4.54
C ALA A 149 9.60 6.66 5.16
N THR A 150 9.30 5.53 4.51
CA THR A 150 8.33 4.54 4.99
C THR A 150 8.98 3.30 5.60
N SER A 151 10.26 3.37 5.99
CA SER A 151 10.96 2.24 6.61
C SER A 151 10.21 1.70 7.83
N GLY A 152 10.07 0.37 7.92
CA GLY A 152 9.36 -0.32 8.99
C GLY A 152 8.28 -1.29 8.50
N TRP A 153 7.53 -0.93 7.45
CA TRP A 153 6.45 -1.79 6.92
C TRP A 153 6.92 -3.21 6.50
N PRO A 154 8.13 -3.44 5.94
CA PRO A 154 8.52 -4.81 5.58
C PRO A 154 8.65 -5.72 6.81
N GLY A 155 8.86 -5.15 8.00
CA GLY A 155 8.86 -5.89 9.25
C GLY A 155 7.45 -6.09 9.82
N THR A 156 6.51 -5.18 9.54
CA THR A 156 5.12 -5.36 9.99
C THR A 156 4.44 -6.48 9.20
N ASP A 157 4.69 -6.60 7.88
CA ASP A 157 4.21 -7.71 7.04
C ASP A 157 4.51 -9.09 7.68
N TRP A 158 5.66 -9.27 8.36
CA TRP A 158 5.94 -10.50 9.10
C TRP A 158 5.04 -10.72 10.31
N ILE A 159 4.88 -9.69 11.13
CA ILE A 159 4.13 -9.78 12.40
C ILE A 159 2.65 -9.95 12.13
N GLU A 160 2.15 -9.24 11.14
CA GLU A 160 0.80 -9.30 10.62
C GLU A 160 0.48 -10.74 10.20
N ASP A 161 1.26 -11.30 9.27
CA ASP A 161 0.99 -12.61 8.67
C ASP A 161 1.13 -13.75 9.69
N ILE A 162 2.12 -13.66 10.58
CA ILE A 162 2.26 -14.61 11.68
C ILE A 162 1.04 -14.53 12.61
N LEU A 163 0.60 -13.33 12.99
CA LEU A 163 -0.58 -13.19 13.85
C LEU A 163 -1.83 -13.74 13.17
N LEU A 164 -2.01 -13.46 11.88
CA LEU A 164 -3.11 -13.97 11.07
C LEU A 164 -3.15 -15.50 11.11
N HIS A 165 -2.04 -16.17 10.82
CA HIS A 165 -1.99 -17.63 10.78
C HIS A 165 -2.02 -18.30 12.16
N GLN A 166 -1.59 -17.60 13.22
CA GLN A 166 -1.56 -18.15 14.58
C GLN A 166 -2.86 -17.92 15.36
N ALA A 167 -3.55 -16.80 15.14
CA ALA A 167 -4.70 -16.35 15.91
C ALA A 167 -5.98 -16.13 15.09
N GLY A 168 -5.88 -16.26 13.77
CA GLY A 168 -7.00 -16.25 12.83
C GLY A 168 -7.49 -14.85 12.43
N PRO A 169 -8.29 -14.74 11.35
CA PRO A 169 -8.75 -13.47 10.79
C PRO A 169 -9.48 -12.58 11.80
N ALA A 170 -10.31 -13.15 12.68
CA ALA A 170 -11.07 -12.36 13.66
C ALA A 170 -10.17 -11.67 14.69
N THR A 171 -9.10 -12.34 15.16
CA THR A 171 -8.14 -11.71 16.06
C THR A 171 -7.30 -10.68 15.32
N TYR A 172 -6.84 -11.02 14.11
CA TYR A 172 -6.08 -10.12 13.25
C TYR A 172 -6.85 -8.81 12.99
N THR A 173 -8.10 -8.90 12.51
CA THR A 173 -8.94 -7.73 12.24
C THR A 173 -9.10 -6.87 13.47
N ARG A 174 -9.44 -7.46 14.63
CA ARG A 174 -9.55 -6.70 15.89
C ARG A 174 -8.24 -6.03 16.30
N TRP A 175 -7.10 -6.66 16.04
CA TRP A 175 -5.81 -6.05 16.33
C TRP A 175 -5.50 -4.90 15.36
N ALA A 176 -5.71 -5.10 14.06
CA ALA A 176 -5.53 -4.08 13.04
C ALA A 176 -6.47 -2.87 13.23
N THR A 177 -7.67 -3.06 13.79
CA THR A 177 -8.62 -1.99 14.13
C THR A 177 -8.42 -1.39 15.52
N GLY A 178 -7.43 -1.84 16.29
CA GLY A 178 -7.09 -1.26 17.60
C GLY A 178 -7.82 -1.84 18.82
N ASP A 179 -8.67 -2.86 18.64
CA ASP A 179 -9.42 -3.54 19.71
C ASP A 179 -8.60 -4.59 20.48
N VAL A 180 -7.38 -4.89 20.04
CA VAL A 180 -6.42 -5.76 20.72
C VAL A 180 -5.13 -4.98 20.98
N ARG A 181 -4.65 -5.01 22.23
CA ARG A 181 -3.46 -4.28 22.64
C ARG A 181 -2.19 -4.94 22.11
N TRP A 182 -1.17 -4.14 21.83
CA TRP A 182 0.19 -4.61 21.50
C TRP A 182 0.82 -5.57 22.52
N ARG A 183 0.39 -5.51 23.78
CA ARG A 183 0.87 -6.39 24.86
C ARG A 183 0.08 -7.70 24.99
N ASP A 184 -0.94 -7.93 24.16
CA ASP A 184 -1.71 -9.17 24.14
C ASP A 184 -0.77 -10.38 23.93
N PRO A 185 -0.94 -11.48 24.66
CA PRO A 185 -0.09 -12.67 24.53
C PRO A 185 0.01 -13.20 23.09
N ARG A 186 -1.06 -13.09 22.29
CA ARG A 186 -1.07 -13.53 20.89
C ARG A 186 -0.19 -12.65 20.01
N VAL A 187 -0.24 -11.34 20.22
CA VAL A 187 0.63 -10.38 19.50
C VAL A 187 2.09 -10.60 19.91
N ARG A 188 2.39 -10.76 21.21
CA ARG A 188 3.74 -11.09 21.69
C ARG A 188 4.26 -12.41 21.10
N ARG A 189 3.38 -13.41 20.94
CA ARG A 189 3.73 -14.68 20.30
C ARG A 189 4.15 -14.48 18.85
N ALA A 190 3.49 -13.61 18.10
CA ALA A 190 3.87 -13.31 16.72
C ALA A 190 5.30 -12.74 16.63
N TRP A 191 5.64 -11.77 17.48
CA TRP A 191 6.99 -11.20 17.57
C TRP A 191 8.07 -12.22 17.94
N THR A 192 7.79 -13.08 18.91
CA THR A 192 8.73 -14.13 19.34
C THR A 192 8.89 -15.22 18.29
N THR A 193 7.81 -15.60 17.60
CA THR A 193 7.87 -16.52 16.45
C THR A 193 8.74 -15.95 15.33
N TRP A 194 8.62 -14.66 15.01
CA TRP A 194 9.49 -14.04 14.01
C TRP A 194 10.96 -14.12 14.42
N ALA A 195 11.27 -13.84 15.68
CA ALA A 195 12.63 -13.99 16.21
C ALA A 195 13.16 -15.43 16.10
N GLU A 196 12.31 -16.43 16.36
CA GLU A 196 12.65 -17.85 16.22
C GLU A 196 12.93 -18.23 14.76
N LEU A 197 12.08 -17.78 13.82
CA LEU A 197 12.26 -18.00 12.38
C LEU A 197 13.59 -17.42 11.88
N LEU A 198 13.95 -16.22 12.34
CA LEU A 198 15.21 -15.58 11.95
C LEU A 198 16.45 -16.25 12.58
N GLY A 199 16.25 -17.08 13.60
CA GLY A 199 17.30 -17.75 14.36
C GLY A 199 18.22 -16.78 15.10
N ARG A 200 19.34 -17.30 15.63
CA ARG A 200 20.35 -16.47 16.30
C ARG A 200 20.99 -15.52 15.29
N ARG A 201 20.86 -14.21 15.51
CA ARG A 201 21.51 -13.17 14.71
C ARG A 201 22.49 -12.36 15.54
N THR A 202 23.62 -12.01 14.93
CA THR A 202 24.56 -11.05 15.51
C THR A 202 23.98 -9.64 15.41
N ARG A 203 24.39 -8.73 16.31
CA ARG A 203 24.00 -7.32 16.23
C ARG A 203 24.28 -6.72 14.85
N ALA A 204 25.46 -7.00 14.29
CA ALA A 204 25.83 -6.55 12.95
C ALA A 204 24.89 -7.09 11.85
N ALA A 205 24.35 -8.31 11.99
CA ALA A 205 23.38 -8.84 11.04
C ALA A 205 22.03 -8.12 11.16
N VAL A 206 21.59 -7.81 12.38
CA VAL A 206 20.37 -7.01 12.62
C VAL A 206 20.51 -5.60 12.03
N ASP A 207 21.62 -4.92 12.32
CA ASP A 207 21.88 -3.56 11.82
C ASP A 207 21.93 -3.51 10.28
N ARG A 208 22.50 -4.55 9.64
CA ARG A 208 22.46 -4.69 8.18
C ARG A 208 21.04 -4.88 7.65
N SER A 209 20.20 -5.68 8.30
CA SER A 209 18.80 -5.86 7.88
C SER A 209 18.00 -4.57 7.92
N LEU A 210 18.26 -3.70 8.91
CA LEU A 210 17.59 -2.39 9.04
C LEU A 210 17.95 -1.42 7.90
N THR A 211 19.15 -1.54 7.34
CA THR A 211 19.65 -0.64 6.29
C THR A 211 19.58 -1.23 4.88
N THR A 212 19.37 -2.54 4.76
CA THR A 212 19.17 -3.22 3.47
C THR A 212 17.81 -2.84 2.90
N PRO A 213 17.73 -2.31 1.67
CA PRO A 213 16.45 -2.05 0.99
C PRO A 213 15.59 -3.29 0.93
N TYR A 214 14.27 -3.18 1.17
CA TYR A 214 13.35 -4.32 1.13
C TYR A 214 13.31 -5.00 -0.26
N VAL A 215 13.59 -4.24 -1.32
CA VAL A 215 13.76 -4.73 -2.67
C VAL A 215 15.05 -4.17 -3.26
N GLY A 216 15.91 -5.06 -3.76
CA GLY A 216 17.10 -4.70 -4.52
C GLY A 216 16.86 -4.81 -6.02
N PRO A 217 17.77 -4.29 -6.87
CA PRO A 217 17.66 -4.39 -8.33
C PRO A 217 17.67 -5.84 -8.86
N ARG A 218 18.11 -6.80 -8.04
CA ARG A 218 18.07 -8.25 -8.31
C ARG A 218 17.36 -9.03 -7.19
N GLY A 219 16.51 -8.34 -6.43
CA GLY A 219 15.83 -8.91 -5.26
C GLY A 219 16.77 -9.24 -4.10
N LEU A 220 16.26 -9.65 -2.93
CA LEU A 220 17.15 -10.00 -1.81
C LEU A 220 17.80 -11.37 -2.03
N LEU A 221 17.08 -12.30 -2.67
CA LEU A 221 17.57 -13.65 -2.96
C LEU A 221 18.95 -13.63 -3.64
N ASP A 222 19.20 -12.74 -4.60
CA ASP A 222 20.48 -12.69 -5.32
C ASP A 222 21.46 -11.62 -4.83
N SER A 223 20.97 -10.61 -4.09
CA SER A 223 21.81 -9.50 -3.63
C SER A 223 22.31 -9.64 -2.20
N GLN A 224 21.56 -10.26 -1.29
CA GLN A 224 21.88 -10.23 0.14
C GLN A 224 23.11 -11.08 0.49
N ARG A 225 23.88 -10.61 1.48
CA ARG A 225 25.03 -11.29 2.07
C ARG A 225 24.93 -11.32 3.60
N PRO A 226 25.21 -12.46 4.28
CA PRO A 226 25.50 -13.79 3.72
C PRO A 226 24.33 -14.32 2.87
N ARG A 227 24.61 -15.33 2.04
CA ARG A 227 23.60 -15.88 1.12
C ARG A 227 22.39 -16.40 1.91
N CYS A 228 21.20 -16.10 1.41
CA CYS A 228 19.92 -16.53 1.92
C CYS A 228 19.13 -17.24 0.80
N THR A 229 18.07 -17.94 1.16
CA THR A 229 17.32 -18.82 0.24
C THR A 229 15.84 -18.47 0.13
N HIS A 230 15.27 -17.76 1.11
CA HIS A 230 13.85 -17.43 1.18
C HIS A 230 13.66 -15.97 1.58
N GLU A 231 12.65 -15.31 1.03
CA GLU A 231 12.18 -14.01 1.48
C GLU A 231 10.65 -14.00 1.57
N HIS A 232 10.12 -13.30 2.59
CA HIS A 232 8.70 -13.03 2.74
C HIS A 232 8.41 -11.66 2.15
N GLN A 233 7.62 -11.63 1.08
CA GLN A 233 7.35 -10.44 0.28
C GLN A 233 6.07 -10.63 -0.54
N GLY A 234 5.37 -9.53 -0.80
CA GLY A 234 4.14 -9.55 -1.60
C GLY A 234 4.36 -9.77 -3.10
N ALA A 235 3.26 -9.94 -3.83
CA ALA A 235 3.27 -10.22 -5.27
C ALA A 235 3.85 -9.08 -6.12
N PHE A 236 3.85 -7.84 -5.59
CA PHE A 236 4.33 -6.66 -6.31
C PHE A 236 5.81 -6.72 -6.69
N ILE A 237 6.63 -7.57 -6.04
CA ILE A 237 8.05 -7.73 -6.41
C ILE A 237 8.27 -8.71 -7.58
N ARG A 238 7.21 -9.30 -8.15
CA ARG A 238 7.32 -10.31 -9.22
C ARG A 238 8.20 -9.87 -10.39
N TYR A 239 8.16 -8.59 -10.75
CA TYR A 239 8.94 -8.04 -11.85
C TYR A 239 10.46 -8.20 -11.62
N VAL A 240 10.90 -8.25 -10.36
CA VAL A 240 12.32 -8.36 -9.99
C VAL A 240 12.87 -9.75 -10.35
N TYR A 241 12.05 -10.79 -10.26
CA TYR A 241 12.42 -12.18 -10.53
C TYR A 241 11.85 -12.72 -11.84
N ALA A 242 11.41 -11.84 -12.75
CA ALA A 242 10.74 -12.25 -13.99
C ALA A 242 11.59 -13.17 -14.89
N HIS A 243 12.92 -13.16 -14.69
CA HIS A 243 13.88 -13.97 -15.44
C HIS A 243 14.64 -14.98 -14.57
N ASP A 244 14.27 -15.10 -13.29
CA ASP A 244 14.94 -15.97 -12.34
C ASP A 244 14.15 -17.26 -12.09
N ARG A 245 14.86 -18.30 -11.66
CA ARG A 245 14.27 -19.57 -11.23
C ARG A 245 13.90 -19.50 -9.75
N VAL A 246 12.72 -18.96 -9.49
CA VAL A 246 12.15 -18.82 -8.14
C VAL A 246 10.86 -19.62 -7.98
N ARG A 247 10.65 -20.17 -6.77
CA ARG A 247 9.41 -20.79 -6.33
C ARG A 247 8.66 -19.81 -5.43
N VAL A 248 7.35 -19.66 -5.66
CA VAL A 248 6.46 -18.80 -4.88
C VAL A 248 5.42 -19.68 -4.20
N GLU A 249 5.30 -19.58 -2.88
CA GLU A 249 4.39 -20.38 -2.06
C GLU A 249 3.65 -19.52 -1.03
N PRO A 250 2.44 -19.94 -0.58
CA PRO A 250 1.80 -19.33 0.57
C PRO A 250 2.69 -19.34 1.82
N ALA A 251 2.73 -18.22 2.54
CA ALA A 251 3.54 -18.07 3.74
C ALA A 251 3.10 -18.99 4.88
N ALA A 252 1.82 -19.36 4.97
CA ALA A 252 1.25 -20.30 5.95
C ALA A 252 2.15 -21.51 6.22
N GLY A 253 2.72 -22.08 5.15
CA GLY A 253 3.58 -23.25 5.18
C GLY A 253 4.94 -23.06 5.87
N TYR A 254 5.26 -21.85 6.33
CA TYR A 254 6.52 -21.46 6.95
C TYR A 254 6.34 -20.82 8.35
N LEU A 255 5.13 -20.35 8.70
CA LEU A 255 4.93 -19.46 9.86
C LEU A 255 4.47 -20.17 11.14
N GLY A 256 4.31 -21.50 11.12
CA GLY A 256 3.90 -22.27 12.30
C GLY A 256 2.51 -21.91 12.82
N GLY A 257 1.60 -21.60 11.88
CA GLY A 257 0.20 -21.30 12.14
C GLY A 257 -0.66 -22.54 12.37
N ARG A 258 -1.98 -22.33 12.45
CA ARG A 258 -2.95 -23.41 12.56
C ARG A 258 -3.46 -23.81 11.17
N PRO A 259 -3.65 -25.10 10.87
CA PRO A 259 -4.12 -25.55 9.55
C PRO A 259 -5.45 -24.92 9.12
N GLU A 260 -6.35 -24.61 10.06
CA GLU A 260 -7.61 -23.93 9.74
C GLU A 260 -7.44 -22.49 9.20
N HIS A 261 -6.23 -21.93 9.29
CA HIS A 261 -5.89 -20.59 8.81
C HIS A 261 -4.92 -20.61 7.62
N ASP A 262 -4.61 -21.77 7.04
CA ASP A 262 -3.68 -21.88 5.91
C ASP A 262 -4.20 -21.18 4.64
N GLY A 263 -5.52 -21.06 4.50
CA GLY A 263 -6.17 -20.34 3.41
C GLY A 263 -6.42 -18.85 3.69
N ALA A 264 -5.94 -18.31 4.81
CA ALA A 264 -6.01 -16.88 5.09
C ALA A 264 -4.85 -16.16 4.41
N TYR A 265 -5.11 -14.98 3.84
CA TYR A 265 -4.09 -14.19 3.18
C TYR A 265 -4.25 -12.71 3.51
N GLU A 266 -3.12 -12.06 3.67
CA GLU A 266 -3.02 -10.61 3.68
C GLU A 266 -2.88 -10.07 2.27
N VAL A 267 -3.39 -8.88 2.10
CA VAL A 267 -3.51 -8.17 0.84
C VAL A 267 -3.31 -6.70 1.12
N ALA A 268 -2.51 -6.04 0.29
CA ALA A 268 -2.36 -4.59 0.31
C ALA A 268 -2.99 -4.00 -0.94
N GLY A 269 -3.36 -2.73 -0.90
CA GLY A 269 -3.88 -2.06 -2.08
C GLY A 269 -3.59 -0.57 -2.10
N ASP A 270 -3.49 -0.05 -3.31
CA ASP A 270 -3.37 1.37 -3.61
C ASP A 270 -4.73 1.85 -4.08
N MET A 271 -5.32 2.80 -3.36
CA MET A 271 -6.70 3.26 -3.54
C MET A 271 -6.70 4.68 -4.12
N ALA A 272 -7.46 4.90 -5.20
CA ALA A 272 -7.69 6.24 -5.72
C ALA A 272 -8.84 6.92 -4.97
N ALA A 273 -8.60 8.12 -4.46
CA ALA A 273 -9.62 8.98 -3.87
C ALA A 273 -9.58 10.36 -4.50
N VAL A 274 -10.76 10.96 -4.68
CA VAL A 274 -10.92 12.28 -5.27
C VAL A 274 -10.90 13.34 -4.17
N PHE A 275 -10.05 14.35 -4.32
CA PHE A 275 -9.89 15.45 -3.36
C PHE A 275 -10.49 16.75 -3.89
N SER A 276 -10.53 16.95 -5.22
CA SER A 276 -11.13 18.15 -5.79
C SER A 276 -12.63 18.01 -6.04
N GLY A 277 -13.29 19.15 -6.23
CA GLY A 277 -14.69 19.22 -6.68
C GLY A 277 -14.85 19.10 -8.20
N ASP A 278 -13.77 18.81 -8.95
CA ASP A 278 -13.84 18.74 -10.40
C ASP A 278 -14.55 17.44 -10.86
N PRO A 279 -15.61 17.53 -11.70
CA PRO A 279 -16.26 16.35 -12.25
C PRO A 279 -15.32 15.44 -13.05
N ALA A 280 -14.30 15.98 -13.71
CA ALA A 280 -13.34 15.17 -14.46
C ALA A 280 -12.43 14.35 -13.54
N ALA A 281 -12.09 14.85 -12.35
CA ALA A 281 -11.38 14.06 -11.34
C ALA A 281 -12.22 12.85 -10.87
N ARG A 282 -13.54 13.03 -10.74
CA ARG A 282 -14.48 11.91 -10.47
C ARG A 282 -14.70 10.98 -11.66
N ALA A 283 -14.52 11.46 -12.88
CA ALA A 283 -14.62 10.61 -14.08
C ALA A 283 -13.37 9.73 -14.26
N LEU A 284 -12.20 10.24 -13.85
CA LEU A 284 -10.94 9.51 -13.83
C LEU A 284 -10.97 8.30 -12.87
N VAL A 285 -11.69 8.42 -11.74
CA VAL A 285 -11.77 7.42 -10.65
C VAL A 285 -13.01 6.54 -10.76
#